data_AF-A0A3S2B5V7-F1
#
_entry.id   AF-A0A3S2B5V7-F1
#
_cell.length_a   1.000
_cell.length_b   1.000
_cell.length_c   1.000
_cell.angle_alpha   90.00
_cell.angle_beta   90.00
_cell.angle_gamma   90.00
#
_symmetry.space_group_name_H-M   'P 1'
#
loop_
_entity.id
_entity.type
_entity.pdbx_description
1 polymer ?
#
loop_
_entity_poly.entity_id
_entity_poly.type
_entity_poly.pdbx_seq_one_letter_code
_entity_poly.pdbx_strand_id
1 'polypeptide(L)' 'LFADDLEIALQLLDGLAGACGSGDLHIDVPADNIGFIAALESGGFAPTFATTRMYKGPAPKLGPQRLFGVTTLELG' A
#
# COMPACT_ATOMS: atom_id res chain seq x y z
N LEU A 1 -4.54 -1.08 3.27
CA LEU A 1 -4.57 -2.51 2.95
C LEU A 1 -3.69 -3.28 3.93
N PHE A 2 -4.30 -4.13 4.76
CA PHE A 2 -3.59 -5.04 5.66
C PHE A 2 -3.86 -6.47 5.24
N ALA A 3 -2.83 -7.30 5.23
CA ALA A 3 -2.90 -8.70 4.86
C ALA A 3 -1.78 -9.48 5.55
N ASP A 4 -1.94 -10.79 5.71
CA ASP A 4 -0.91 -11.61 6.35
C ASP A 4 0.31 -11.85 5.44
N ASP A 5 0.13 -11.80 4.12
CA ASP A 5 1.17 -11.92 3.11
C ASP A 5 0.81 -11.20 1.80
N LEU A 6 1.76 -11.23 0.85
CA LEU A 6 1.64 -10.59 -0.46
C LEU A 6 0.54 -11.20 -1.32
N GLU A 7 0.34 -12.51 -1.26
CA GLU A 7 -0.68 -13.20 -2.07
C GLU A 7 -2.08 -12.74 -1.66
N ILE A 8 -2.36 -12.73 -0.36
CA ILE A 8 -3.63 -12.23 0.19
C ILE A 8 -3.80 -10.74 -0.12
N ALA A 9 -2.74 -9.93 -0.04
CA ALA A 9 -2.81 -8.51 -0.37
C ALA A 9 -3.25 -8.28 -1.82
N LEU A 10 -2.70 -9.04 -2.78
CA LEU A 10 -3.06 -8.93 -4.19
C LEU A 10 -4.50 -9.39 -4.46
N GLN A 11 -4.94 -10.47 -3.82
CA GLN A 11 -6.35 -10.93 -3.92
C GLN A 11 -7.33 -9.88 -3.40
N LEU A 12 -7.02 -9.23 -2.27
CA LEU A 12 -7.83 -8.15 -1.73
C LEU A 12 -7.83 -6.93 -2.64
N LEU A 13 -6.68 -6.56 -3.20
CA LEU A 13 -6.58 -5.43 -4.13
C LEU A 13 -7.43 -5.67 -5.39
N ASP A 14 -7.36 -6.86 -5.98
CA ASP A 14 -8.15 -7.21 -7.17
C ASP A 14 -9.65 -7.13 -6.90
N GLY A 15 -10.11 -7.67 -5.77
CA GLY A 15 -11.51 -7.56 -5.34
C GLY A 15 -11.97 -6.11 -5.12
N LEU A 16 -11.11 -5.27 -4.53
CA LEU A 16 -11.39 -3.85 -4.32
C LEU A 16 -11.43 -3.08 -5.65
N ALA A 17 -10.48 -3.35 -6.55
CA ALA A 17 -10.44 -2.74 -7.88
C ALA A 17 -11.72 -3.04 -8.67
N GLY A 18 -12.21 -4.29 -8.62
CA GLY A 18 -13.49 -4.66 -9.22
C GLY A 18 -14.70 -3.91 -8.66
N ALA A 19 -14.65 -3.50 -7.39
CA ALA A 19 -15.72 -2.72 -6.76
C ALA A 19 -15.65 -1.21 -7.08
N CYS A 20 -14.48 -0.69 -7.47
CA CYS A 20 -14.26 0.73 -7.77
C CYS A 20 -14.80 1.18 -9.15
N GLY A 21 -15.20 0.24 -10.02
CA GLY A 21 -15.73 0.57 -11.35
C GLY A 21 -14.68 1.18 -12.29
N SER A 22 -15.06 2.14 -13.12
CA SER A 22 -14.20 2.70 -14.19
C SER A 22 -13.34 3.90 -13.75
N GLY A 23 -13.11 4.08 -12.45
CA GLY A 23 -12.31 5.19 -11.92
C GLY A 23 -10.84 4.82 -11.69
N ASP A 24 -10.00 5.84 -11.53
CA ASP A 24 -8.61 5.65 -11.14
C ASP A 24 -8.53 5.13 -9.70
N LEU A 25 -7.66 4.15 -9.47
CA LEU A 25 -7.41 3.57 -8.15
C LEU A 25 -6.05 4.04 -7.63
N HIS A 26 -6.05 4.69 -6.48
CA HIS A 26 -4.84 5.18 -5.82
C HIS A 26 -4.62 4.40 -4.52
N ILE A 27 -3.36 4.08 -4.23
CA ILE A 27 -2.95 3.39 -3.01
C ILE A 27 -1.62 3.93 -2.52
N ASP A 28 -1.56 4.33 -1.25
CA ASP A 28 -0.34 4.80 -0.61
C ASP A 28 0.43 3.62 0.00
N VAL A 29 1.59 3.29 -0.57
CA VAL A 29 2.35 2.07 -0.24
C VAL A 29 3.59 2.41 0.57
N PRO A 30 3.89 1.69 1.67
CA PRO A 30 5.19 1.80 2.34
C PRO A 30 6.35 1.50 1.39
N ALA A 31 7.34 2.39 1.33
CA ALA A 31 8.46 2.29 0.40
C ALA A 31 9.36 1.05 0.61
N ASP A 32 9.27 0.40 1.77
CA ASP A 32 9.97 -0.84 2.08
C ASP A 32 9.28 -2.09 1.53
N ASN A 33 8.03 -1.97 1.05
CA ASN A 33 7.27 -3.09 0.49
C ASN A 33 7.57 -3.32 -1.00
N ILE A 34 8.84 -3.60 -1.31
CA ILE A 34 9.36 -3.69 -2.68
C ILE A 34 8.61 -4.75 -3.52
N GLY A 35 8.25 -5.88 -2.92
CA GLY A 35 7.53 -6.95 -3.63
C GLY A 35 6.13 -6.53 -4.06
N PHE A 36 5.42 -5.79 -3.21
CA PHE A 36 4.10 -5.27 -3.57
C PHE A 36 4.18 -4.13 -4.59
N ILE A 37 5.17 -3.24 -4.47
CA ILE A 37 5.41 -2.17 -5.44
C ILE A 37 5.64 -2.78 -6.84
N ALA A 38 6.51 -3.78 -6.96
CA ALA A 38 6.76 -4.43 -8.25
C ALA A 38 5.50 -5.11 -8.84
N ALA A 39 4.64 -5.67 -7.98
CA ALA A 39 3.37 -6.27 -8.41
C ALA A 39 2.38 -5.20 -8.89
N LEU A 40 2.30 -4.06 -8.20
CA LEU A 40 1.48 -2.91 -8.63
C LEU A 40 1.94 -2.35 -9.98
N GLU A 41 3.25 -2.13 -10.14
CA GLU A 41 3.84 -1.67 -11.40
C GLU A 41 3.52 -2.64 -12.56
N SER A 42 3.63 -3.94 -12.31
CA SER A 42 3.24 -4.98 -13.28
C SER A 42 1.74 -4.97 -13.59
N GLY A 43 0.92 -4.53 -12.64
CA GLY A 43 -0.53 -4.32 -12.78
C GLY A 43 -0.93 -2.99 -13.42
N GLY A 44 0.03 -2.18 -13.87
CA GLY A 44 -0.23 -0.91 -14.55
C GLY A 44 -0.31 0.31 -13.64
N PHE A 45 -0.03 0.17 -12.35
CA PHE A 45 0.12 1.33 -11.47
C PHE A 45 1.43 2.07 -11.77
N ALA A 46 1.44 3.36 -11.49
CA ALA A 46 2.64 4.19 -11.58
C ALA A 46 2.74 5.09 -10.33
N PRO A 47 3.96 5.40 -9.85
CA PRO A 47 4.14 6.36 -8.77
C PRO A 47 3.61 7.75 -9.17
N THR A 48 2.76 8.34 -8.33
CA THR A 48 2.20 9.69 -8.56
C THR A 48 2.90 10.74 -7.68
N PHE A 49 3.26 10.38 -6.45
CA PHE A 49 4.09 11.19 -5.55
C PHE A 49 4.76 10.29 -4.50
N ALA A 50 5.67 10.87 -3.73
CA ALA A 50 6.31 10.21 -2.59
C ALA A 50 6.26 11.13 -1.36
N THR A 51 6.12 10.51 -0.18
CA THR A 51 6.21 11.20 1.11
C THR A 51 7.01 10.38 2.11
N THR A 52 7.51 11.03 3.16
CA THR A 52 8.28 10.37 4.22
C THR A 52 7.44 10.33 5.49
N ARG A 53 7.28 9.12 6.06
CA ARG A 53 6.68 8.99 7.40
C ARG A 53 7.66 9.50 8.45
N MET A 54 7.24 10.49 9.22
CA MET A 54 8.07 11.13 10.26
C MET A 54 7.56 10.79 11.66
N TYR A 55 8.48 10.58 12.59
CA TYR A 55 8.18 10.36 14.00
C TYR A 55 8.96 11.34 14.87
N LYS A 56 8.30 11.89 15.89
CA LYS A 56 9.00 12.62 16.95
C LYS A 56 9.53 11.60 17.96
N GLY A 57 10.83 11.34 17.92
CA GLY A 57 11.47 10.30 18.74
C GLY A 57 11.54 8.95 18.00
N PRO A 58 11.71 7.84 18.73
CA PRO A 58 11.82 6.52 18.11
C PRO A 58 10.56 6.16 17.31
N ALA A 59 10.76 5.56 16.13
CA ALA A 59 9.66 5.01 15.36
C ALA A 59 8.94 3.90 16.15
N PRO A 60 7.59 3.83 16.10
CA PRO A 60 6.84 2.74 16.70
C PRO A 60 7.22 1.41 16.07
N LYS A 61 7.21 0.34 16.88
CA LYS A 61 7.38 -1.03 16.40
C LYS A 61 6.09 -1.47 15.71
N LEU A 62 5.99 -1.20 14.42
CA LEU A 62 4.94 -1.74 13.57
C LEU A 62 5.33 -3.14 13.08
N GLY A 63 4.35 -3.92 12.64
CA GLY A 63 4.59 -5.12 11.83
C GLY A 63 4.48 -4.78 10.35
N PRO A 64 5.47 -4.08 9.74
CA PRO A 64 5.36 -3.54 8.38
C PRO A 64 5.14 -4.64 7.33
N GLN A 65 5.54 -5.87 7.64
CA GLN A 65 5.35 -7.05 6.79
C GLN A 65 3.88 -7.34 6.45
N ARG A 66 2.93 -6.79 7.23
CA ARG A 66 1.49 -6.96 7.01
C ARG A 66 0.80 -5.72 6.44
N LEU A 67 1.55 -4.65 6.20
CA LEU A 67 1.04 -3.37 5.72
C LEU A 67 1.40 -3.17 4.25
N PHE A 68 0.39 -3.22 3.39
CA PHE A 68 0.52 -3.08 1.94
C PHE A 68 0.02 -1.73 1.44
N GLY A 69 -0.89 -1.09 2.18
CA GLY A 69 -1.29 0.28 1.92
C GLY A 69 -1.70 0.98 3.21
N VAL A 70 -1.30 2.22 3.40
CA VAL A 70 -1.70 3.01 4.58
C VAL A 70 -3.17 3.42 4.45
N THR A 71 -3.81 3.68 5.59
CA THR A 71 -5.23 4.08 5.61
C THR A 71 -5.41 5.52 5.10
N THR A 72 -4.49 6.41 5.50
CA THR A 72 -4.51 7.86 5.21
C THR A 72 -3.15 8.44 5.55
N LEU A 73 -2.71 9.46 4.81
CA LEU A 73 -1.48 10.20 5.10
C LEU A 73 -1.65 11.19 6.25
N GLU A 74 -2.87 11.63 6.53
CA GLU A 74 -3.23 12.62 7.53
C GLU A 74 -3.31 12.02 8.94
N LEU A 75 -3.79 10.78 9.07
CA LEU A 75 -3.93 10.13 10.38
C LEU A 75 -2.89 9.02 10.63
N GLY A 76 -2.21 8.58 9.57
CA GLY A 76 -1.13 7.60 9.66
C GLY A 76 -1.60 6.15 9.82
#